data_AF-A0A946TUY3-F1
#
_entry.id   AF-A0A946TUY3-F1
#
_cell.length_a   1.000
_cell.length_b   1.000
_cell.length_c   1.000
_cell.angle_alpha   90.00
_cell.angle_beta   90.00
_cell.angle_gamma   90.00
#
_symmetry.space_group_name_H-M   'P 1'
#
loop_
_entity.id
_entity.type
_entity.pdbx_description
1 polymer ?
#
loop_
_entity_poly.entity_id
_entity_poly.type
_entity_poly.pdbx_seq_one_letter_code
_entity_poly.pdbx_strand_id
1 'polypeptide(L)'
;MMGSPQSKDPQKADPLADALERLERSVAKREKSRKASLAESGSNVREKGVAKVTERNVAALEVNNEVGLSGNEASANESNKENIPKKNRSWARATSNVIVQVSCVLLVGYLLLPVLKKDILHDLLMALESDQRAEFEEKAKITDELNAIGERIDSLSDELKSINQVTEVSAKDVYKELVYLRERNKLITLGDSAIHNSDRESLDQLLRVSEESEDDRLKTGAASEILRVKFAYMNGLRRGTHTIPVGQLFPEQSLKNETELDTDQLIELLDNAEAKVDNRVRAAYLLADRRNSKAADALAKVVETDLNLDVVREAAMTFSEMTGFKNEDLLNTDVLLQWWRNNSDQVRIMLSN
;
A
#
# COMPACT_ATOMS: atom_id res chain seq x y z
N MET A 1 62.86 -20.31 12.35
CA MET A 1 62.29 -19.38 11.34
C MET A 1 61.29 -20.16 10.51
N MET A 2 60.03 -19.72 10.50
CA MET A 2 58.96 -19.90 9.50
C MET A 2 57.66 -19.66 10.27
N GLY A 3 57.17 -18.42 10.21
CA GLY A 3 56.03 -17.94 10.96
C GLY A 3 54.71 -18.32 10.30
N SER A 4 53.70 -18.58 11.13
CA SER A 4 52.29 -18.68 10.74
C SER A 4 51.77 -17.32 10.27
N PRO A 5 51.03 -17.23 9.14
CA PRO A 5 50.30 -16.02 8.81
C PRO A 5 48.98 -15.99 9.60
N GLN A 6 48.91 -15.11 10.59
CA GLN A 6 47.64 -14.59 11.10
C GLN A 6 47.02 -13.69 10.01
N SER A 7 45.90 -14.08 9.41
CA SER A 7 45.03 -13.11 8.74
C SER A 7 44.03 -12.54 9.75
N LYS A 8 44.18 -11.26 10.03
CA LYS A 8 43.15 -10.41 10.61
C LYS A 8 42.35 -9.87 9.45
N ASP A 9 41.07 -10.25 9.33
CA ASP A 9 40.09 -9.45 8.62
C ASP A 9 38.86 -9.26 9.54
N PRO A 10 38.50 -8.02 9.90
CA PRO A 10 37.33 -7.75 10.70
C PRO A 10 36.08 -7.73 9.82
N GLN A 11 35.08 -8.51 10.21
CA GLN A 11 33.65 -8.33 9.92
C GLN A 11 33.28 -7.98 8.46
N LYS A 12 33.04 -9.02 7.66
CA LYS A 12 32.10 -8.95 6.55
C LYS A 12 30.70 -8.73 7.15
N ALA A 13 30.25 -7.48 7.20
CA ALA A 13 28.87 -7.15 7.54
C ALA A 13 27.95 -7.84 6.53
N ASP A 14 26.89 -8.47 7.04
CA ASP A 14 25.86 -9.11 6.23
C ASP A 14 25.28 -8.06 5.26
N PRO A 15 25.35 -8.27 3.93
CA PRO A 15 24.84 -7.32 2.95
C PRO A 15 23.33 -7.06 3.11
N LEU A 16 22.60 -8.00 3.72
CA LEU A 16 21.18 -7.83 4.02
C LEU A 16 20.95 -6.87 5.19
N ALA A 17 21.83 -6.89 6.19
CA ALA A 17 21.79 -5.98 7.32
C ALA A 17 22.14 -4.54 6.92
N ASP A 18 23.12 -4.35 6.02
CA ASP A 18 23.46 -3.03 5.46
C ASP A 18 22.32 -2.50 4.56
N ALA A 19 21.64 -3.37 3.80
CA ALA A 19 20.47 -2.98 3.01
C ALA A 19 19.30 -2.52 3.89
N LEU A 20 19.01 -3.24 4.98
CA LEU A 20 18.00 -2.88 5.98
C LEU A 20 18.33 -1.55 6.67
N GLU A 21 19.57 -1.37 7.09
CA GLU A 21 19.99 -0.13 7.76
C GLU A 21 19.90 1.08 6.81
N ARG A 22 20.25 0.91 5.52
CA ARG A 22 20.08 1.96 4.50
C ARG A 22 18.61 2.28 4.27
N LEU A 23 17.72 1.29 4.30
CA LEU A 23 16.29 1.49 4.14
C LEU A 23 15.70 2.23 5.34
N GLU A 24 16.06 1.86 6.56
CA GLU A 24 15.65 2.54 7.79
C GLU A 24 16.11 4.00 7.82
N ARG A 25 17.36 4.28 7.46
CA ARG A 25 17.87 5.66 7.34
C ARG A 25 17.13 6.46 6.26
N SER A 26 16.78 5.83 5.14
CA SER A 26 16.02 6.47 4.05
C SER A 26 14.58 6.82 4.48
N VAL A 27 13.91 5.90 5.18
CA VAL A 27 12.57 6.12 5.73
C VAL A 27 12.58 7.21 6.80
N ALA A 28 13.53 7.17 7.74
CA ALA A 28 13.69 8.20 8.76
C ALA A 28 13.96 9.59 8.16
N LYS A 29 14.74 9.65 7.07
CA LYS A 29 14.99 10.91 6.34
C LYS A 29 13.72 11.43 5.66
N ARG A 30 12.92 10.57 5.02
CA ARG A 30 11.63 10.95 4.41
C ARG A 30 10.62 11.41 5.46
N GLU A 31 10.54 10.73 6.61
CA GLU A 31 9.67 11.15 7.70
C GLU A 31 10.10 12.50 8.30
N LYS A 32 11.40 12.73 8.46
CA LYS A 32 11.93 14.01 8.93
C LYS A 32 11.62 15.13 7.94
N SER A 33 11.76 14.90 6.64
CA SER A 33 11.36 15.86 5.60
C SER A 33 9.84 16.11 5.56
N ARG A 34 9.03 15.08 5.81
CA ARG A 34 7.56 15.22 5.91
C ARG A 34 7.16 16.04 7.15
N LYS A 35 7.78 15.77 8.30
CA LYS A 35 7.55 16.55 9.53
C LYS A 35 8.03 18.00 9.39
N ALA A 36 9.14 18.24 8.69
CA ALA A 36 9.65 19.58 8.41
C ALA A 36 8.70 20.37 7.47
N SER A 37 8.22 19.76 6.38
CA SER A 37 7.26 20.41 5.47
C SER A 37 5.89 20.68 6.13
N LEU A 38 5.44 19.81 7.03
CA LEU A 38 4.25 20.06 7.86
C LEU A 38 4.46 21.23 8.85
N ALA A 39 5.65 21.37 9.42
CA ALA A 39 5.99 22.49 10.31
C ALA A 39 6.11 23.83 9.56
N GLU A 40 6.66 23.81 8.34
CA GLU A 40 6.84 24.98 7.47
C GLU A 40 5.50 25.44 6.85
N SER A 41 4.59 24.51 6.56
CA SER A 41 3.22 24.80 6.14
C SER A 41 2.38 25.39 7.30
N GLY A 42 2.67 25.01 8.55
CA GLY A 42 2.04 25.57 9.75
C GLY A 42 2.59 26.93 10.21
N SER A 43 3.84 27.28 9.89
CA SER A 43 4.45 28.55 10.32
C SER A 43 4.09 29.72 9.40
N ASN A 44 3.87 29.48 8.10
CA ASN A 44 3.47 30.54 7.15
C ASN A 44 2.05 31.09 7.40
N VAL A 45 1.22 30.38 8.19
CA VAL A 45 -0.11 30.87 8.60
C VAL A 45 -0.05 31.71 9.89
N ARG A 46 1.04 31.62 10.68
CA ARG A 46 1.12 32.26 12.00
C ARG A 46 1.90 33.58 12.05
N GLU A 47 2.61 33.95 10.98
CA GLU A 47 3.44 35.18 10.94
C GLU A 47 2.75 36.43 10.35
N LYS A 48 1.49 36.32 9.89
CA LYS A 48 0.67 37.50 9.54
C LYS A 48 -0.56 37.65 10.44
N GLY A 49 -0.36 37.66 11.75
CA GLY A 49 -1.48 37.81 12.67
C GLY A 49 -1.17 37.91 14.15
N VAL A 50 -0.09 38.58 14.57
CA VAL A 50 0.04 39.00 15.98
C VAL A 50 0.70 40.38 16.07
N ALA A 51 -0.11 41.42 15.95
CA ALA A 51 0.05 42.63 16.74
C ALA A 51 -1.18 42.70 17.67
N LYS A 52 -1.04 42.18 18.89
CA LYS A 52 -2.06 42.21 19.96
C LYS A 52 -1.43 43.02 21.10
N VAL A 53 -1.88 44.26 21.29
CA VAL A 53 -2.89 44.64 22.30
C VAL A 53 -2.48 44.15 23.68
N THR A 54 -1.97 45.10 24.45
CA THR A 54 -1.65 44.98 25.86
C THR A 54 -2.90 45.33 26.69
N GLU A 55 -3.18 44.47 27.67
CA GLU A 55 -3.85 44.75 28.95
C GLU A 55 -5.28 45.34 28.96
N ARG A 56 -6.26 44.56 29.46
CA ARG A 56 -6.68 44.66 30.87
C ARG A 56 -7.80 43.67 31.26
N ASN A 57 -7.70 43.25 32.52
CA ASN A 57 -8.74 42.77 33.43
C ASN A 57 -9.03 41.26 33.48
N VAL A 58 -8.33 40.61 34.41
CA VAL A 58 -8.90 39.60 35.30
C VAL A 58 -8.93 40.21 36.70
N ALA A 59 -10.12 40.33 37.28
CA ALA A 59 -10.32 40.40 38.73
C ALA A 59 -11.54 39.53 39.08
N ALA A 60 -11.36 38.71 40.10
CA ALA A 60 -12.15 37.55 40.47
C ALA A 60 -13.48 37.86 41.18
N LEU A 61 -14.43 36.92 41.12
CA LEU A 61 -15.10 36.20 42.23
C LEU A 61 -16.33 35.46 41.65
N GLU A 62 -16.33 34.13 41.65
CA GLU A 62 -16.99 33.23 42.62
C GLU A 62 -18.46 32.87 42.29
N VAL A 63 -18.68 31.56 42.08
CA VAL A 63 -19.73 30.73 42.72
C VAL A 63 -21.18 30.96 42.27
N ASN A 64 -21.72 30.10 41.39
CA ASN A 64 -22.51 28.89 41.74
C ASN A 64 -23.35 28.38 40.56
N ASN A 65 -23.36 27.05 40.40
CA ASN A 65 -24.41 26.29 39.73
C ASN A 65 -25.68 26.32 40.59
N GLU A 66 -26.86 26.44 39.97
CA GLU A 66 -27.98 25.53 40.24
C GLU A 66 -29.11 25.62 39.21
N VAL A 67 -29.75 24.47 39.09
CA VAL A 67 -30.83 24.04 38.19
C VAL A 67 -32.18 24.60 38.65
N GLY A 68 -33.14 24.83 37.74
CA GLY A 68 -34.53 25.01 38.17
C GLY A 68 -35.51 25.44 37.09
N LEU A 69 -36.48 24.57 36.83
CA LEU A 69 -37.59 24.67 35.85
C LEU A 69 -38.67 25.71 36.19
N SER A 70 -39.49 25.98 35.16
CA SER A 70 -40.96 26.12 35.19
C SER A 70 -41.58 27.52 35.38
N GLY A 71 -42.29 27.97 34.33
CA GLY A 71 -43.75 28.13 34.40
C GLY A 71 -44.34 29.54 34.23
N ASN A 72 -45.13 29.70 33.15
CA ASN A 72 -46.41 30.45 32.99
C ASN A 72 -46.46 31.95 33.40
N GLU A 73 -47.28 32.86 32.87
CA GLU A 73 -48.43 32.91 31.96
C GLU A 73 -48.57 34.42 31.61
N ALA A 74 -48.80 34.80 30.35
CA ALA A 74 -50.07 35.31 29.81
C ALA A 74 -50.47 36.78 30.11
N SER A 75 -51.11 37.37 29.09
CA SER A 75 -52.02 38.53 29.08
C SER A 75 -51.35 39.92 29.04
N ALA A 76 -51.30 40.64 27.92
CA ALA A 76 -52.33 41.18 27.01
C ALA A 76 -52.71 42.65 27.31
N ASN A 77 -52.80 43.37 26.19
CA ASN A 77 -53.65 44.53 25.91
C ASN A 77 -53.37 45.87 26.61
N GLU A 78 -53.66 47.05 26.04
CA GLU A 78 -54.03 47.57 24.71
C GLU A 78 -54.44 49.03 24.96
N SER A 79 -54.33 49.90 23.96
CA SER A 79 -55.22 51.07 23.76
C SER A 79 -55.03 52.29 24.71
N ASN A 80 -55.33 53.55 24.40
CA ASN A 80 -55.65 54.31 23.20
C ASN A 80 -55.74 55.80 23.61
N LYS A 81 -55.45 56.68 22.65
CA LYS A 81 -56.15 57.95 22.30
C LYS A 81 -56.58 59.02 23.33
N GLU A 82 -56.18 60.25 22.96
CA GLU A 82 -56.98 61.49 22.81
C GLU A 82 -57.89 61.98 23.95
N ASN A 83 -57.65 63.20 24.45
CA ASN A 83 -58.36 64.41 23.98
C ASN A 83 -58.07 65.68 24.82
N ILE A 84 -58.34 66.80 24.13
CA ILE A 84 -58.15 68.23 24.39
C ILE A 84 -59.11 68.78 25.51
N PRO A 85 -59.25 70.10 25.74
CA PRO A 85 -58.53 71.03 26.64
C PRO A 85 -59.36 71.52 27.86
N LYS A 86 -58.75 72.27 28.78
CA LYS A 86 -59.47 73.24 29.64
C LYS A 86 -58.76 74.59 29.76
N LYS A 87 -59.61 75.61 29.80
CA LYS A 87 -59.43 77.05 29.64
C LYS A 87 -59.52 77.72 31.01
N ASN A 88 -58.68 78.72 31.31
CA ASN A 88 -58.98 79.92 32.14
C ASN A 88 -57.72 80.80 32.20
N ARG A 89 -57.67 81.98 31.55
CA ARG A 89 -58.12 83.33 31.97
C ARG A 89 -57.47 83.86 33.26
N SER A 90 -56.47 84.75 33.09
CA SER A 90 -56.33 85.98 33.90
C SER A 90 -55.50 87.05 33.17
N TRP A 91 -56.12 88.23 33.08
CA TRP A 91 -55.67 89.62 32.79
C TRP A 91 -54.19 89.91 32.47
N ALA A 92 -53.87 90.57 31.35
CA ALA A 92 -54.11 91.98 30.99
C ALA A 92 -53.20 92.98 31.72
N ARG A 93 -52.11 93.40 31.05
CA ARG A 93 -51.63 94.78 30.83
C ARG A 93 -50.25 94.74 30.14
N ALA A 94 -50.02 95.69 29.23
CA ALA A 94 -48.77 95.97 28.47
C ALA A 94 -48.55 95.28 27.09
N THR A 95 -49.55 95.32 26.20
CA THR A 95 -49.39 94.97 24.77
C THR A 95 -49.35 96.22 23.88
N SER A 96 -48.19 96.89 23.80
CA SER A 96 -47.98 97.92 22.75
C SER A 96 -46.56 97.97 22.17
N ASN A 97 -45.54 97.38 22.80
CA ASN A 97 -44.16 97.37 22.25
C ASN A 97 -43.66 95.99 21.78
N VAL A 98 -44.36 94.90 22.11
CA VAL A 98 -43.95 93.53 21.73
C VAL A 98 -44.35 93.19 20.29
N ILE A 99 -45.47 93.73 19.78
CA ILE A 99 -45.95 93.42 18.42
C ILE A 99 -45.00 94.01 17.36
N VAL A 100 -44.37 95.15 17.62
CA VAL A 100 -43.37 95.74 16.72
C VAL A 100 -42.05 94.97 16.76
N GLN A 101 -41.61 94.50 17.93
CA GLN A 101 -40.38 93.70 18.04
C GLN A 101 -40.54 92.28 17.46
N VAL A 102 -41.68 91.61 17.69
CA VAL A 102 -41.96 90.29 17.11
C VAL A 102 -42.19 90.39 15.59
N SER A 103 -42.78 91.48 15.09
CA SER A 103 -42.90 91.71 13.65
C SER A 103 -41.55 91.93 12.98
N CYS A 104 -40.60 92.64 13.61
CA CYS A 104 -39.25 92.79 13.08
C CYS A 104 -38.44 91.48 13.14
N VAL A 105 -38.57 90.68 14.20
CA VAL A 105 -37.88 89.38 14.30
C VAL A 105 -38.47 88.35 13.33
N LEU A 106 -39.78 88.37 13.08
CA LEU A 106 -40.42 87.52 12.08
C LEU A 106 -40.10 87.97 10.66
N LEU A 107 -40.02 89.27 10.35
CA LEU A 107 -39.59 89.75 9.03
C LEU A 107 -38.10 89.48 8.75
N VAL A 108 -37.23 89.69 9.74
CA VAL A 108 -35.80 89.35 9.64
C VAL A 108 -35.61 87.83 9.57
N GLY A 109 -36.37 87.05 10.33
CA GLY A 109 -36.38 85.59 10.26
C GLY A 109 -36.93 85.04 8.94
N TYR A 110 -37.95 85.66 8.35
CA TYR A 110 -38.55 85.24 7.08
C TYR A 110 -37.68 85.64 5.87
N LEU A 111 -36.95 86.76 5.95
CA LEU A 111 -35.95 87.18 4.96
C LEU A 111 -34.63 86.40 5.06
N LEU A 112 -34.28 85.88 6.24
CA LEU A 112 -33.13 84.99 6.45
C LEU A 112 -33.45 83.50 6.19
N LEU A 113 -34.73 83.11 6.20
CA LEU A 113 -35.17 81.73 5.91
C LEU A 113 -34.70 81.17 4.55
N PRO A 114 -34.74 81.92 3.42
CA PRO A 114 -34.23 81.41 2.14
C PRO A 114 -32.70 81.33 2.08
N VAL A 115 -32.00 82.10 2.92
CA VAL A 115 -30.52 82.11 2.99
C VAL A 115 -30.02 80.98 3.89
N LEU A 116 -30.61 80.78 5.08
CA LEU A 116 -30.24 79.68 5.98
C LEU A 116 -30.70 78.29 5.50
N LYS A 117 -31.81 78.19 4.75
CA LYS A 117 -32.28 76.89 4.23
C LYS A 117 -31.38 76.33 3.14
N LYS A 118 -30.76 77.19 2.34
CA LYS A 118 -30.00 76.75 1.16
C LYS A 118 -28.70 76.06 1.57
N ASP A 119 -28.00 76.63 2.55
CA ASP A 119 -26.73 76.10 3.04
C ASP A 119 -26.95 74.81 3.84
N ILE A 120 -27.96 74.76 4.73
CA ILE A 120 -28.27 73.56 5.52
C ILE A 120 -28.79 72.41 4.63
N LEU A 121 -29.64 72.71 3.63
CA LEU A 121 -30.09 71.69 2.69
C LEU A 121 -28.96 71.20 1.79
N HIS A 122 -28.03 72.08 1.41
CA HIS A 122 -26.88 71.68 0.62
C HIS A 122 -25.92 70.80 1.42
N ASP A 123 -25.64 71.14 2.68
CA ASP A 123 -24.83 70.33 3.59
C ASP A 123 -25.47 68.96 3.87
N LEU A 124 -26.80 68.90 4.07
CA LEU A 124 -27.51 67.63 4.24
C LEU A 124 -27.55 66.80 2.95
N LEU A 125 -27.67 67.43 1.79
CA LEU A 125 -27.65 66.74 0.50
C LEU A 125 -26.25 66.22 0.18
N MET A 126 -25.20 66.99 0.47
CA MET A 126 -23.81 66.56 0.39
C MET A 126 -23.51 65.43 1.37
N ALA A 127 -24.01 65.50 2.60
CA ALA A 127 -23.88 64.42 3.58
C ALA A 127 -24.58 63.15 3.12
N LEU A 128 -25.81 63.25 2.61
CA LEU A 128 -26.58 62.11 2.09
C LEU A 128 -25.94 61.49 0.84
N GLU A 129 -25.42 62.33 -0.08
CA GLU A 129 -24.73 61.87 -1.28
C GLU A 129 -23.38 61.23 -0.94
N SER A 130 -22.68 61.75 0.07
CA SER A 130 -21.44 61.16 0.58
C SER A 130 -21.67 59.81 1.30
N ASP A 131 -22.76 59.69 2.05
CA ASP A 131 -23.14 58.49 2.79
C ASP A 131 -23.61 57.39 1.83
N GLN A 132 -24.42 57.74 0.83
CA GLN A 132 -24.77 56.81 -0.25
C GLN A 132 -23.55 56.35 -1.04
N ARG A 133 -22.63 57.26 -1.38
CA ARG A 133 -21.39 56.91 -2.09
C ARG A 133 -20.50 55.98 -1.28
N ALA A 134 -20.38 56.22 0.03
CA ALA A 134 -19.67 55.34 0.94
C ALA A 134 -20.30 53.94 1.01
N GLU A 135 -21.64 53.85 1.11
CA GLU A 135 -22.35 52.56 1.06
C GLU A 135 -22.16 51.83 -0.29
N PHE A 136 -22.15 52.55 -1.41
CA PHE A 136 -21.93 51.95 -2.73
C PHE A 136 -20.49 51.45 -2.91
N GLU A 137 -19.50 52.21 -2.42
CA GLU A 137 -18.09 51.78 -2.42
C GLU A 137 -17.86 50.57 -1.49
N GLU A 138 -18.52 50.52 -0.33
CA GLU A 138 -18.48 49.37 0.56
C GLU A 138 -19.13 48.13 -0.08
N LYS A 139 -20.31 48.28 -0.71
CA LYS A 139 -20.97 47.18 -1.43
C LYS A 139 -20.14 46.67 -2.61
N ALA A 140 -19.52 47.57 -3.37
CA ALA A 140 -18.63 47.20 -4.48
C ALA A 140 -17.40 46.42 -3.98
N LYS A 141 -16.80 46.87 -2.88
CA LYS A 141 -15.68 46.16 -2.24
C LYS A 141 -16.08 44.78 -1.72
N ILE A 142 -17.27 44.65 -1.12
CA ILE A 142 -17.81 43.36 -0.67
C ILE A 142 -18.04 42.42 -1.87
N THR A 143 -18.55 42.93 -3.00
CA THR A 143 -18.73 42.09 -4.20
C THR A 143 -17.41 41.63 -4.80
N ASP A 144 -16.38 42.48 -4.81
CA ASP A 144 -15.05 42.10 -5.29
C ASP A 144 -14.39 41.05 -4.38
N GLU A 145 -14.52 41.20 -3.06
CA GLU A 145 -14.06 40.20 -2.09
C GLU A 145 -14.83 38.87 -2.24
N LEU A 146 -16.15 38.90 -2.48
CA LEU A 146 -16.94 37.69 -2.74
C LEU A 146 -16.51 36.98 -4.03
N ASN A 147 -16.23 37.74 -5.10
CA ASN A 147 -15.75 37.18 -6.36
C ASN A 147 -14.36 36.56 -6.19
N ALA A 148 -13.45 37.24 -5.48
CA ALA A 148 -12.13 36.69 -5.16
C ALA A 148 -12.20 35.43 -4.28
N ILE A 149 -13.19 35.33 -3.39
CA ILE A 149 -13.46 34.11 -2.62
C ILE A 149 -14.01 33.02 -3.54
N GLY A 150 -14.92 33.34 -4.46
CA GLY A 150 -15.46 32.40 -5.46
C GLY A 150 -14.35 31.78 -6.32
N GLU A 151 -13.46 32.61 -6.89
CA GLU A 151 -12.32 32.14 -7.67
C GLU A 151 -11.37 31.24 -6.85
N ARG A 152 -11.15 31.56 -5.57
CA ARG A 152 -10.36 30.70 -4.68
C ARG A 152 -11.04 29.36 -4.41
N ILE A 153 -12.36 29.34 -4.22
CA ILE A 153 -13.11 28.09 -4.01
C ILE A 153 -13.05 27.22 -5.26
N ASP A 154 -13.19 27.82 -6.45
CA ASP A 154 -13.10 27.09 -7.72
C ASP A 154 -11.68 26.53 -7.93
N SER A 155 -10.64 27.34 -7.66
CA SER A 155 -9.25 26.89 -7.69
C SER A 155 -8.99 25.72 -6.72
N LEU A 156 -9.49 25.81 -5.49
CA LEU A 156 -9.36 24.73 -4.51
C LEU A 156 -10.13 23.48 -4.94
N SER A 157 -11.30 23.63 -5.57
CA SER A 157 -12.09 22.51 -6.09
C SER A 157 -11.32 21.77 -7.18
N ASP A 158 -10.69 22.49 -8.10
CA ASP A 158 -9.90 21.89 -9.17
C ASP A 158 -8.60 21.25 -8.67
N GLU A 159 -7.92 21.88 -7.69
CA GLU A 159 -6.81 21.24 -6.99
C GLU A 159 -7.25 19.93 -6.32
N LEU A 160 -8.39 19.92 -5.64
CA LEU A 160 -8.89 18.74 -4.93
C LEU A 160 -9.27 17.61 -5.89
N LYS A 161 -9.85 17.92 -7.06
CA LYS A 161 -10.07 16.94 -8.14
C LYS A 161 -8.76 16.35 -8.64
N SER A 162 -7.75 17.19 -8.87
CA SER A 162 -6.44 16.74 -9.36
C SER A 162 -5.75 15.82 -8.34
N ILE A 163 -5.79 16.20 -7.05
CA ILE A 163 -5.25 15.40 -5.96
C ILE A 163 -5.96 14.05 -5.90
N ASN A 164 -7.30 14.04 -5.96
CA ASN A 164 -8.06 12.81 -5.90
C ASN A 164 -7.71 11.86 -7.06
N GLN A 165 -7.60 12.39 -8.28
CA GLN A 165 -7.21 11.63 -9.45
C GLN A 165 -5.79 11.05 -9.32
N VAL A 166 -4.82 11.84 -8.85
CA VAL A 166 -3.44 11.37 -8.61
C VAL A 166 -3.41 10.29 -7.53
N THR A 167 -4.20 10.44 -6.46
CA THR A 167 -4.28 9.43 -5.39
C THR A 167 -4.90 8.12 -5.88
N GLU A 168 -5.91 8.17 -6.75
CA GLU A 168 -6.56 6.98 -7.29
C GLU A 168 -5.64 6.20 -8.24
N VAL A 169 -4.95 6.90 -9.15
CA VAL A 169 -3.96 6.28 -10.06
C VAL A 169 -2.82 5.68 -9.24
N SER A 170 -2.28 6.43 -8.28
CA SER A 170 -1.21 5.95 -7.39
C SER A 170 -1.64 4.72 -6.60
N ALA A 171 -2.84 4.71 -6.04
CA ALA A 171 -3.36 3.55 -5.32
C ALA A 171 -3.46 2.33 -6.25
N LYS A 172 -4.01 2.48 -7.45
CA LYS A 172 -4.12 1.40 -8.44
C LYS A 172 -2.77 0.82 -8.83
N ASP A 173 -1.76 1.66 -9.03
CA ASP A 173 -0.41 1.22 -9.38
C ASP A 173 0.27 0.51 -8.21
N VAL A 174 0.09 0.99 -6.98
CA VAL A 174 0.56 0.31 -5.76
C VAL A 174 -0.09 -1.06 -5.61
N TYR A 175 -1.39 -1.18 -5.88
CA TYR A 175 -2.08 -2.47 -5.83
C TYR A 175 -1.53 -3.47 -6.86
N LYS A 176 -1.28 -3.03 -8.10
CA LYS A 176 -0.67 -3.87 -9.13
C LYS A 176 0.71 -4.35 -8.72
N GLU A 177 1.56 -3.47 -8.18
CA GLU A 177 2.89 -3.84 -7.75
C GLU A 177 2.85 -4.80 -6.54
N LEU A 178 1.90 -4.62 -5.62
CA LEU A 178 1.71 -5.52 -4.50
C LEU A 178 1.29 -6.92 -4.97
N VAL A 179 0.39 -7.02 -5.94
CA VAL A 179 0.01 -8.30 -6.56
C VAL A 179 1.23 -8.96 -7.20
N TYR A 180 1.99 -8.22 -8.00
CA TYR A 180 3.22 -8.72 -8.60
C TYR A 180 4.21 -9.25 -7.54
N LEU A 181 4.47 -8.49 -6.47
CA LEU A 181 5.38 -8.90 -5.41
C LEU A 181 4.91 -10.17 -4.68
N ARG A 182 3.59 -10.31 -4.48
CA ARG A 182 3.02 -11.54 -3.91
C ARG A 182 3.27 -12.74 -4.80
N GLU A 183 2.99 -12.62 -6.10
CA GLU A 183 3.23 -13.69 -7.06
C GLU A 183 4.74 -14.01 -7.16
N ARG A 184 5.61 -12.99 -7.16
CA ARG A 184 7.06 -13.20 -7.16
C ARG A 184 7.54 -13.97 -5.93
N ASN A 185 7.01 -13.66 -4.75
CA ASN A 185 7.31 -14.39 -3.52
C ASN A 185 6.82 -15.84 -3.59
N LYS A 186 5.65 -16.10 -4.20
CA LYS A 186 5.15 -17.44 -4.43
C LYS A 186 6.13 -18.25 -5.29
N LEU A 187 6.69 -17.68 -6.35
CA LEU A 187 7.71 -18.35 -7.18
C LEU A 187 8.95 -18.74 -6.38
N ILE A 188 9.40 -17.88 -5.46
CA ILE A 188 10.53 -18.18 -4.57
C ILE A 188 10.19 -19.38 -3.66
N THR A 189 8.99 -19.40 -3.07
CA THR A 189 8.53 -20.52 -2.23
C THR A 189 8.43 -21.83 -3.00
N LEU A 190 7.97 -21.79 -4.26
CA LEU A 190 7.97 -22.98 -5.13
C LEU A 190 9.40 -23.45 -5.41
N GLY A 191 10.32 -22.53 -5.72
CA GLY A 191 11.74 -22.86 -5.90
C GLY A 191 12.37 -23.48 -4.66
N ASP A 192 12.07 -22.94 -3.47
CA ASP A 192 12.54 -23.49 -2.20
C ASP A 192 11.94 -24.87 -1.92
N SER A 193 10.67 -25.09 -2.24
CA SER A 193 10.00 -26.39 -2.05
C SER A 193 10.55 -27.46 -2.99
N ALA A 194 10.78 -27.11 -4.26
CA ALA A 194 11.41 -28.01 -5.23
C ALA A 194 12.86 -28.37 -4.84
N ILE A 195 13.61 -27.42 -4.28
CA ILE A 195 14.96 -27.67 -3.80
C ILE A 195 14.92 -28.47 -2.49
N HIS A 196 14.35 -27.93 -1.42
CA HIS A 196 14.50 -28.48 -0.07
C HIS A 196 13.61 -29.69 0.20
N ASN A 197 12.38 -29.69 -0.30
CA ASN A 197 11.43 -30.78 -0.08
C ASN A 197 11.39 -31.78 -1.25
N SER A 198 12.16 -31.50 -2.30
CA SER A 198 12.21 -32.31 -3.52
C SER A 198 10.84 -32.46 -4.17
N ASP A 199 10.01 -31.42 -4.08
CA ASP A 199 8.65 -31.43 -4.59
C ASP A 199 8.60 -31.18 -6.10
N ARG A 200 8.16 -32.19 -6.85
CA ARG A 200 7.99 -32.09 -8.31
C ARG A 200 6.88 -31.14 -8.70
N GLU A 201 5.78 -31.11 -7.95
CA GLU A 201 4.64 -30.27 -8.30
C GLU A 201 5.05 -28.79 -8.30
N SER A 202 5.89 -28.38 -7.35
CA SER A 202 6.45 -27.03 -7.31
C SER A 202 7.27 -26.69 -8.56
N LEU A 203 8.07 -27.63 -9.08
CA LEU A 203 8.80 -27.42 -10.33
C LEU A 203 7.85 -27.32 -11.53
N ASP A 204 6.83 -28.18 -11.59
CA ASP A 204 5.83 -28.18 -12.66
C ASP A 204 4.99 -26.88 -12.65
N GLN A 205 4.72 -26.32 -11.47
CA GLN A 205 4.08 -25.00 -11.34
C GLN A 205 5.00 -23.88 -11.85
N LEU A 206 6.31 -23.92 -11.55
CA LEU A 206 7.26 -22.95 -12.08
C LEU A 206 7.35 -23.02 -13.61
N LEU A 207 7.41 -24.23 -14.18
CA LEU A 207 7.41 -24.45 -15.63
C LEU A 207 6.17 -23.85 -16.28
N ARG A 208 4.98 -24.16 -15.74
CA ARG A 208 3.71 -23.57 -16.20
C ARG A 208 3.71 -22.06 -16.16
N VAL A 209 4.14 -21.43 -15.05
CA VAL A 209 4.20 -19.95 -14.98
C VAL A 209 5.17 -19.38 -16.01
N SER A 210 6.31 -20.05 -16.26
CA SER A 210 7.29 -19.58 -17.23
C SER A 210 6.78 -19.59 -18.68
N GLU A 211 5.85 -20.49 -19.01
CA GLU A 211 5.30 -20.66 -20.35
C GLU A 211 3.97 -19.92 -20.54
N GLU A 212 3.08 -20.00 -19.55
CA GLU A 212 1.66 -19.62 -19.67
C GLU A 212 1.32 -18.24 -19.07
N SER A 213 2.20 -17.63 -18.26
CA SER A 213 1.90 -16.32 -17.65
C SER A 213 1.67 -15.24 -18.71
N GLU A 214 0.81 -14.26 -18.45
CA GLU A 214 0.69 -13.07 -19.32
C GLU A 214 1.69 -11.97 -18.94
N ASP A 215 2.19 -11.98 -17.69
CA ASP A 215 3.19 -11.01 -17.21
C ASP A 215 4.62 -11.51 -17.48
N ASP A 216 5.34 -10.81 -18.35
CA ASP A 216 6.73 -11.08 -18.72
C ASP A 216 7.69 -11.04 -17.52
N ARG A 217 7.40 -10.21 -16.51
CA ARG A 217 8.20 -10.14 -15.28
C ARG A 217 8.08 -11.45 -14.50
N LEU A 218 6.87 -12.01 -14.44
CA LEU A 218 6.63 -13.30 -13.79
C LEU A 218 7.22 -14.46 -14.59
N LYS A 219 7.15 -14.44 -15.93
CA LYS A 219 7.85 -15.44 -16.77
C LYS A 219 9.34 -15.48 -16.47
N THR A 220 9.97 -14.31 -16.49
CA THR A 220 11.41 -14.18 -16.22
C THR A 220 11.76 -14.58 -14.78
N GLY A 221 10.88 -14.23 -13.83
CA GLY A 221 11.00 -14.66 -12.44
C GLY A 221 10.97 -16.18 -12.31
N ALA A 222 10.00 -16.85 -12.93
CA ALA A 222 9.85 -18.30 -12.92
C ALA A 222 11.04 -18.99 -13.60
N ALA A 223 11.47 -18.52 -14.76
CA ALA A 223 12.66 -19.03 -15.45
C ALA A 223 13.92 -18.94 -14.58
N SER A 224 14.08 -17.85 -13.81
CA SER A 224 15.20 -17.70 -12.88
C SER A 224 15.14 -18.72 -11.74
N GLU A 225 13.96 -19.00 -11.20
CA GLU A 225 13.79 -20.04 -10.16
C GLU A 225 13.99 -21.44 -10.71
N ILE A 226 13.52 -21.75 -11.93
CA ILE A 226 13.77 -23.03 -12.61
C ILE A 226 15.27 -23.27 -12.74
N LEU A 227 16.02 -22.26 -13.19
CA LEU A 227 17.48 -22.37 -13.28
C LEU A 227 18.10 -22.63 -11.91
N ARG A 228 17.65 -21.95 -10.85
CA ARG A 228 18.12 -22.18 -9.47
C ARG A 228 17.88 -23.63 -9.03
N VAL A 229 16.70 -24.17 -9.29
CA VAL A 229 16.35 -25.57 -9.01
C VAL A 229 17.30 -26.49 -9.79
N LYS A 230 17.41 -26.33 -11.11
CA LYS A 230 18.30 -27.15 -11.95
C LYS A 230 19.75 -27.13 -11.47
N PHE A 231 20.29 -25.95 -11.16
CA PHE A 231 21.66 -25.84 -10.64
C PHE A 231 21.86 -26.55 -9.30
N ALA A 232 20.86 -26.54 -8.41
CA ALA A 232 20.93 -27.26 -7.14
C ALA A 232 21.03 -28.78 -7.37
N TYR A 233 20.30 -29.32 -8.34
CA TYR A 233 20.32 -30.75 -8.68
C TYR A 233 21.50 -31.17 -9.57
N MET A 234 22.04 -30.29 -10.40
CA MET A 234 23.23 -30.58 -11.20
C MET A 234 24.50 -30.66 -10.33
N ASN A 235 24.65 -29.76 -9.36
CA ASN A 235 25.88 -29.66 -8.56
C ASN A 235 25.80 -30.41 -7.22
N GLY A 236 24.60 -30.78 -6.77
CA GLY A 236 24.41 -31.48 -5.50
C GLY A 236 24.66 -32.98 -5.59
N LEU A 237 25.58 -33.50 -4.79
CA LEU A 237 25.62 -34.93 -4.44
C LEU A 237 24.53 -35.20 -3.40
N ARG A 238 23.28 -35.33 -3.87
CA ARG A 238 22.14 -35.76 -3.03
C ARG A 238 22.06 -37.26 -2.82
N ARG A 239 22.96 -38.02 -3.45
CA ARG A 239 23.19 -39.43 -3.13
C ARG A 239 23.80 -39.51 -1.73
N GLY A 240 22.94 -39.63 -0.72
CA GLY A 240 23.38 -39.89 0.65
C GLY A 240 24.07 -41.26 0.77
N THR A 241 24.72 -41.53 1.90
CA THR A 241 25.28 -42.85 2.23
C THR A 241 24.21 -43.82 2.76
N HIS A 242 22.96 -43.63 2.33
CA HIS A 242 21.84 -44.41 2.82
C HIS A 242 21.92 -45.85 2.31
N THR A 243 21.57 -46.79 3.18
CA THR A 243 21.54 -48.23 2.89
C THR A 243 20.13 -48.73 3.17
N ILE A 244 19.60 -49.54 2.25
CA ILE A 244 18.25 -50.10 2.40
C ILE A 244 18.23 -51.05 3.61
N PRO A 245 17.35 -50.85 4.60
CA PRO A 245 17.24 -51.74 5.76
C PRO A 245 16.51 -53.04 5.39
N VAL A 246 17.19 -53.93 4.65
CA VAL A 246 16.60 -55.14 4.07
C VAL A 246 15.88 -56.04 5.07
N GLY A 247 16.43 -56.22 6.28
CA GLY A 247 15.81 -57.07 7.30
C GLY A 247 14.51 -56.51 7.89
N GLN A 248 14.25 -55.20 7.76
CA GLN A 248 12.99 -54.59 8.19
C GLN A 248 11.94 -54.60 7.07
N LEU A 249 12.37 -54.42 5.82
CA LEU A 249 11.48 -54.32 4.66
C LEU A 249 11.12 -55.70 4.09
N PHE A 250 12.00 -56.67 4.19
CA PHE A 250 11.83 -58.04 3.67
C PHE A 250 12.11 -59.09 4.76
N PRO A 251 11.33 -59.11 5.86
CA PRO A 251 11.61 -59.98 7.01
C PRO A 251 11.51 -61.48 6.69
N GLU A 252 10.67 -61.85 5.70
CA GLU A 252 10.49 -63.24 5.26
C GLU A 252 11.68 -63.77 4.45
N GLN A 253 12.57 -62.89 4.02
CA GLN A 253 13.71 -63.22 3.21
C GLN A 253 14.99 -63.08 4.05
N SER A 254 15.81 -64.14 4.07
CA SER A 254 17.07 -64.14 4.82
C SER A 254 18.18 -63.33 4.13
N LEU A 255 17.87 -62.10 3.72
CA LEU A 255 18.80 -61.17 3.05
C LEU A 255 19.71 -60.50 4.06
N LYS A 256 21.02 -60.49 3.79
CA LYS A 256 22.02 -59.86 4.66
C LYS A 256 22.30 -58.41 4.30
N ASN A 257 22.17 -58.04 3.03
CA ASN A 257 22.49 -56.71 2.54
C ASN A 257 21.64 -56.34 1.30
N GLU A 258 21.72 -55.07 0.89
CA GLU A 258 20.99 -54.56 -0.28
C GLU A 258 21.52 -55.10 -1.63
N THR A 259 22.73 -55.66 -1.68
CA THR A 259 23.28 -56.25 -2.92
C THR A 259 22.68 -57.60 -3.26
N GLU A 260 22.06 -58.25 -2.29
CA GLU A 260 21.31 -59.51 -2.46
C GLU A 260 19.88 -59.28 -2.97
N LEU A 261 19.40 -58.03 -3.01
CA LEU A 261 18.09 -57.71 -3.59
C LEU A 261 18.08 -58.01 -5.09
N ASP A 262 17.05 -58.72 -5.52
CA ASP A 262 16.81 -58.96 -6.94
C ASP A 262 16.20 -57.73 -7.64
N THR A 263 16.05 -57.80 -8.97
CA THR A 263 15.50 -56.67 -9.74
C THR A 263 14.04 -56.39 -9.39
N ASP A 264 13.23 -57.43 -9.20
CA ASP A 264 11.80 -57.29 -8.98
C ASP A 264 11.53 -56.64 -7.60
N GLN A 265 12.33 -56.95 -6.58
CA GLN A 265 12.29 -56.32 -5.25
C GLN A 265 12.71 -54.85 -5.27
N LEU A 266 13.73 -54.50 -6.06
CA LEU A 266 14.14 -53.11 -6.22
C LEU A 266 13.05 -52.30 -6.93
N ILE A 267 12.41 -52.89 -7.95
CA ILE A 267 11.26 -52.27 -8.63
C ILE A 267 10.08 -52.12 -7.67
N GLU A 268 9.78 -53.12 -6.83
CA GLU A 268 8.71 -53.03 -5.82
C GLU A 268 8.93 -51.87 -4.85
N LEU A 269 10.16 -51.68 -4.35
CA LEU A 269 10.50 -50.55 -3.50
C LEU A 269 10.35 -49.21 -4.21
N LEU A 270 10.70 -49.17 -5.50
CA LEU A 270 10.64 -47.96 -6.31
C LEU A 270 9.20 -47.56 -6.66
N ASP A 271 8.33 -48.55 -6.93
CA ASP A 271 6.91 -48.35 -7.21
C ASP A 271 6.08 -48.03 -5.95
N ASN A 272 6.58 -48.37 -4.75
CA ASN A 272 5.88 -48.10 -3.49
C ASN A 272 6.02 -46.61 -3.09
N ALA A 273 4.99 -45.82 -3.38
CA ALA A 273 4.95 -44.40 -3.02
C ALA A 273 5.07 -44.12 -1.51
N GLU A 274 4.63 -45.04 -0.65
CA GLU A 274 4.71 -44.91 0.82
C GLU A 274 6.08 -45.30 1.37
N ALA A 275 6.93 -45.96 0.58
CA ALA A 275 8.28 -46.26 0.99
C ALA A 275 9.08 -44.97 1.22
N LYS A 276 9.96 -44.99 2.22
CA LYS A 276 10.85 -43.88 2.53
C LYS A 276 11.59 -43.45 1.25
N VAL A 277 11.59 -42.15 0.96
CA VAL A 277 12.22 -41.56 -0.24
C VAL A 277 13.66 -42.06 -0.42
N ASP A 278 14.46 -42.06 0.66
CA ASP A 278 15.85 -42.54 0.61
C ASP A 278 15.97 -44.00 0.13
N ASN A 279 15.00 -44.86 0.47
CA ASN A 279 14.98 -46.25 -0.01
C ASN A 279 14.68 -46.29 -1.51
N ARG A 280 13.76 -45.46 -2.00
CA ARG A 280 13.42 -45.39 -3.43
C ARG A 280 14.58 -44.84 -4.25
N VAL A 281 15.23 -43.76 -3.80
CA VAL A 281 16.45 -43.22 -4.41
C VAL A 281 17.53 -44.32 -4.46
N ARG A 282 17.77 -45.01 -3.34
CA ARG A 282 18.76 -46.09 -3.29
C ARG A 282 18.39 -47.27 -4.20
N ALA A 283 17.11 -47.61 -4.30
CA ALA A 283 16.64 -48.65 -5.20
C ALA A 283 16.87 -48.27 -6.69
N ALA A 284 16.53 -47.03 -7.06
CA ALA A 284 16.79 -46.50 -8.41
C ALA A 284 18.28 -46.51 -8.75
N TYR A 285 19.17 -46.24 -7.79
CA TYR A 285 20.61 -46.34 -7.96
C TYR A 285 21.07 -47.80 -8.17
N LEU A 286 20.61 -48.73 -7.32
CA LEU A 286 21.02 -50.14 -7.39
C LEU A 286 20.55 -50.85 -8.66
N LEU A 287 19.51 -50.33 -9.33
CA LEU A 287 19.08 -50.82 -10.64
C LEU A 287 20.13 -50.59 -11.74
N ALA A 288 21.12 -49.70 -11.55
CA ALA A 288 22.20 -49.48 -12.52
C ALA A 288 23.02 -50.75 -12.81
N ASP A 289 23.26 -51.55 -11.76
CA ASP A 289 24.00 -52.82 -11.84
C ASP A 289 23.13 -53.97 -12.35
N ARG A 290 21.80 -53.78 -12.41
CA ARG A 290 20.81 -54.74 -12.90
C ARG A 290 20.42 -54.39 -14.34
N ARG A 291 21.42 -54.32 -15.23
CA ARG A 291 21.29 -53.94 -16.66
C ARG A 291 20.35 -54.87 -17.45
N ASN A 292 19.06 -54.76 -17.23
CA ASN A 292 18.02 -55.56 -17.87
C ASN A 292 16.86 -54.67 -18.32
N SER A 293 16.03 -55.20 -19.22
CA SER A 293 14.89 -54.47 -19.79
C SER A 293 13.86 -54.05 -18.74
N LYS A 294 13.57 -54.90 -17.75
CA LYS A 294 12.62 -54.61 -16.67
C LYS A 294 13.05 -53.38 -15.85
N ALA A 295 14.34 -53.28 -15.52
CA ALA A 295 14.90 -52.14 -14.82
C ALA A 295 14.76 -50.85 -15.64
N ALA A 296 15.01 -50.90 -16.95
CA ALA A 296 14.86 -49.75 -17.84
C ALA A 296 13.41 -49.25 -17.90
N ASP A 297 12.46 -50.18 -18.06
CA ASP A 297 11.03 -49.88 -18.06
C ASP A 297 10.58 -49.26 -16.72
N ALA A 298 11.03 -49.82 -15.59
CA ALA A 298 10.70 -49.30 -14.26
C ALA A 298 11.26 -47.90 -14.02
N LEU A 299 12.51 -47.64 -14.41
CA LEU A 299 13.12 -46.31 -14.26
C LEU A 299 12.41 -45.26 -15.11
N ALA A 300 12.05 -45.58 -16.36
CA ALA A 300 11.31 -44.68 -17.23
C ALA A 300 9.92 -44.36 -16.65
N LYS A 301 9.21 -45.36 -16.12
CA LYS A 301 7.91 -45.18 -15.45
C LYS A 301 8.04 -44.22 -14.25
N VAL A 302 9.07 -44.39 -13.43
CA VAL A 302 9.29 -43.59 -12.23
C VAL A 302 9.62 -42.14 -12.58
N VAL A 303 10.42 -41.92 -13.63
CA VAL A 303 10.65 -40.57 -14.18
C VAL A 303 9.33 -39.90 -14.59
N GLU A 304 8.37 -40.67 -15.13
CA GLU A 304 7.05 -40.15 -15.51
C GLU A 304 6.16 -39.85 -14.29
N THR A 305 6.11 -40.74 -13.29
CA THR A 305 5.04 -40.72 -12.28
C THR A 305 5.45 -40.27 -10.88
N ASP A 306 6.74 -40.32 -10.54
CA ASP A 306 7.18 -40.05 -9.17
C ASP A 306 7.09 -38.56 -8.82
N LEU A 307 6.57 -38.25 -7.64
CA LEU A 307 6.36 -36.88 -7.14
C LEU A 307 7.62 -36.27 -6.50
N ASN A 308 8.64 -37.09 -6.23
CA ASN A 308 9.86 -36.65 -5.57
C ASN A 308 11.01 -36.48 -6.59
N LEU A 309 11.54 -35.26 -6.67
CA LEU A 309 12.60 -34.89 -7.61
C LEU A 309 13.93 -35.61 -7.36
N ASP A 310 14.24 -36.03 -6.13
CA ASP A 310 15.46 -36.80 -5.87
C ASP A 310 15.35 -38.19 -6.51
N VAL A 311 14.17 -38.82 -6.43
CA VAL A 311 13.90 -40.13 -7.05
C VAL A 311 13.88 -40.00 -8.56
N VAL A 312 13.19 -39.00 -9.11
CA VAL A 312 13.14 -38.72 -10.56
C VAL A 312 14.54 -38.50 -11.11
N ARG A 313 15.35 -37.66 -10.46
CA ARG A 313 16.72 -37.41 -10.89
C ARG A 313 17.56 -38.67 -10.88
N GLU A 314 17.53 -39.42 -9.78
CA GLU A 314 18.34 -40.64 -9.67
C GLU A 314 17.91 -41.66 -10.73
N ALA A 315 16.60 -41.82 -10.94
CA ALA A 315 16.08 -42.69 -11.98
C ALA A 315 16.51 -42.26 -13.39
N ALA A 316 16.46 -40.96 -13.70
CA ALA A 316 16.91 -40.42 -14.99
C ALA A 316 18.42 -40.59 -15.21
N MET A 317 19.23 -40.40 -14.16
CA MET A 317 20.68 -40.64 -14.21
C MET A 317 20.98 -42.12 -14.45
N THR A 318 20.41 -43.02 -13.64
CA THR A 318 20.59 -44.47 -13.80
C THR A 318 20.13 -44.95 -15.17
N PHE A 319 18.98 -44.45 -15.65
CA PHE A 319 18.49 -44.77 -16.99
C PHE A 319 19.48 -44.35 -18.07
N SER A 320 20.05 -43.15 -17.96
CA SER A 320 21.07 -42.64 -18.89
C SER A 320 22.34 -43.51 -18.87
N GLU A 321 22.81 -43.90 -17.69
CA GLU A 321 23.98 -44.77 -17.51
C GLU A 321 23.76 -46.18 -18.10
N MET A 322 22.55 -46.73 -17.95
CA MET A 322 22.20 -48.07 -18.42
C MET A 322 21.94 -48.13 -19.92
N THR A 323 21.22 -47.14 -20.47
CA THR A 323 20.77 -47.16 -21.87
C THR A 323 21.72 -46.43 -22.82
N GLY A 324 22.65 -45.63 -22.30
CA GLY A 324 23.51 -44.76 -23.09
C GLY A 324 22.83 -43.49 -23.59
N PHE A 325 21.56 -43.26 -23.24
CA PHE A 325 20.86 -42.00 -23.46
C PHE A 325 21.61 -40.86 -22.76
N LYS A 326 21.72 -39.70 -23.43
CA LYS A 326 22.38 -38.52 -22.88
C LYS A 326 21.39 -37.37 -22.87
N ASN A 327 21.14 -36.84 -21.68
CA ASN A 327 20.39 -35.59 -21.48
C ASN A 327 21.21 -34.67 -20.59
N GLU A 328 21.39 -33.42 -21.02
CA GLU A 328 22.08 -32.41 -20.25
C GLU A 328 21.20 -31.91 -19.08
N ASP A 329 19.88 -32.02 -19.21
CA ASP A 329 18.90 -31.57 -18.23
C ASP A 329 18.16 -32.76 -17.60
N LEU A 330 18.68 -33.23 -16.47
CA LEU A 330 18.15 -34.39 -15.75
C LEU A 330 16.72 -34.18 -15.20
N LEU A 331 16.23 -32.94 -15.13
CA LEU A 331 14.88 -32.64 -14.67
C LEU A 331 13.90 -32.42 -15.82
N ASN A 332 14.40 -32.32 -17.07
CA ASN A 332 13.55 -32.33 -18.26
C ASN A 332 13.18 -33.78 -18.62
N THR A 333 12.10 -34.25 -18.02
CA THR A 333 11.62 -35.64 -18.16
C THR A 333 11.06 -35.94 -19.54
N ASP A 334 10.49 -34.95 -20.24
CA ASP A 334 9.81 -35.15 -21.52
C ASP A 334 10.73 -35.69 -22.62
N VAL A 335 11.97 -35.20 -22.68
CA VAL A 335 12.96 -35.63 -23.67
C VAL A 335 13.33 -37.11 -23.46
N LEU A 336 13.50 -37.52 -22.20
CA LEU A 336 13.78 -38.91 -21.84
C LEU A 336 12.60 -39.82 -22.21
N LEU A 337 11.39 -39.43 -21.85
CA LEU A 337 10.19 -40.23 -22.10
C LEU A 337 9.90 -40.35 -23.60
N GLN A 338 10.06 -39.27 -24.36
CA GLN A 338 9.91 -39.29 -25.81
C GLN A 338 10.97 -40.18 -26.47
N TRP A 339 12.23 -40.08 -26.02
CA TRP A 339 13.29 -40.96 -26.51
C TRP A 339 12.99 -42.43 -26.20
N TRP A 340 12.54 -42.73 -24.98
CA TRP A 340 12.21 -44.09 -24.58
C TRP A 340 11.12 -44.69 -25.45
N ARG A 341 10.02 -43.96 -25.68
CA ARG A 341 8.92 -44.41 -26.56
C ARG A 341 9.39 -44.76 -27.97
N ASN A 342 10.44 -44.11 -28.48
CA ASN A 342 10.95 -44.33 -29.83
C ASN A 342 12.02 -45.43 -29.91
N ASN A 343 12.70 -45.75 -28.81
CA ASN A 343 13.89 -46.62 -28.81
C ASN A 343 13.75 -47.85 -27.90
N SER A 344 12.67 -47.97 -27.12
CA SER A 344 12.50 -49.03 -26.12
C SER A 344 12.69 -50.42 -26.68
N ASP A 345 12.19 -50.71 -27.88
CA ASP A 345 12.26 -52.06 -28.46
C ASP A 345 13.71 -52.46 -28.77
N GLN A 346 14.52 -51.54 -29.30
CA GLN A 346 15.93 -51.78 -29.58
C GLN A 346 16.73 -51.95 -28.28
N VAL A 347 16.46 -51.10 -27.29
CA VAL A 347 17.14 -51.16 -25.99
C VAL A 347 16.77 -52.43 -25.23
N ARG A 348 15.51 -52.86 -25.26
CA ARG A 348 15.07 -54.13 -24.65
C ARG A 348 15.80 -55.33 -25.24
N ILE A 349 16.05 -55.34 -26.56
CA ILE A 349 16.85 -56.37 -27.22
C ILE A 349 18.31 -56.29 -26.72
N MET A 350 18.89 -55.09 -26.66
CA MET A 350 20.27 -54.90 -26.18
C MET A 350 20.45 -55.39 -24.74
N LEU A 351 19.49 -55.12 -23.85
CA LEU A 351 19.52 -55.47 -22.44
C LEU A 351 19.03 -56.90 -22.13
N SER A 352 18.62 -57.65 -23.16
CA SER A 352 18.20 -59.06 -23.03
C SER A 352 19.31 -60.07 -23.36
N ASN A 353 20.42 -59.58 -23.93
CA ASN A 353 21.65 -60.35 -24.18
C ASN A 353 22.68 -60.07 -23.09
#